data_AF-A0A1S4A663-F1
#
_entry.id   AF-A0A1S4A663-F1
#
_cell.length_a   1.000
_cell.length_b   1.000
_cell.length_c   1.000
_cell.angle_alpha   90.00
_cell.angle_beta   90.00
_cell.angle_gamma   90.00
#
_symmetry.space_group_name_H-M   'P 1'
#
loop_
_entity.id
_entity.type
_entity.pdbx_description
1 polymer ?
#
loop_
_entity_poly.entity_id
_entity_poly.type
_entity_poly.pdbx_seq_one_letter_code
_entity_poly.pdbx_strand_id
1 'polypeptide(L)'
;MPVMMRALTDTLNNKRREDAAEQVLLFHIKLAKNEPRFLRRQLVDVVGTMFDIAEDKSLEERTRHLAIEFVLALVEAREKAPGMMKKLPLFTTTCFAVLLNLLLDIKDKPSWHSLEIWYDQAGVTDNYIYGRECLGRFSKALGGKTIAPIELEQLDAYLVVPEWEKRHAALIALSQIAEGSSKVMMKYLEQIVYMVAFQDPHPRVR
;
A
#
# COMPACT_ATOMS: atom_id res chain seq x y z
N MET A 1 -16.33 19.03 6.21
CA MET A 1 -15.05 18.69 6.86
C MET A 1 -14.97 19.15 8.32
N PRO A 2 -14.62 18.23 9.25
CA PRO A 2 -14.27 18.54 10.64
C PRO A 2 -13.16 19.59 10.73
N VAL A 3 -13.13 20.39 11.79
CA VAL A 3 -12.13 21.47 11.99
C VAL A 3 -10.70 20.92 11.89
N MET A 4 -10.47 19.72 12.41
CA MET A 4 -9.16 19.07 12.43
C MET A 4 -8.67 18.65 11.04
N MET A 5 -9.57 18.23 10.14
CA MET A 5 -9.21 17.90 8.75
C MET A 5 -8.96 19.16 7.92
N ARG A 6 -9.74 20.23 8.17
CA ARG A 6 -9.48 21.55 7.57
C ARG A 6 -8.09 22.06 7.95
N ALA A 7 -7.71 21.96 9.22
CA ALA A 7 -6.38 22.33 9.67
C ALA A 7 -5.27 21.56 8.94
N LEU A 8 -5.45 20.26 8.70
CA LEU A 8 -4.50 19.45 7.94
C LEU A 8 -4.39 19.92 6.48
N THR A 9 -5.51 20.08 5.77
CA THR A 9 -5.53 20.57 4.39
C THR A 9 -4.92 21.97 4.28
N ASP A 10 -5.24 22.88 5.20
CA ASP A 10 -4.69 24.23 5.24
C ASP A 10 -3.17 24.25 5.49
N THR A 11 -2.65 23.32 6.30
CA THR A 11 -1.20 23.17 6.50
C THR A 11 -0.50 22.60 5.27
N LEU A 12 -1.09 21.62 4.60
CA LEU A 12 -0.51 20.98 3.40
C LEU A 12 -0.51 21.91 2.18
N ASN A 13 -1.50 22.79 2.06
CA ASN A 13 -1.54 23.82 1.02
C ASN A 13 -0.38 24.83 1.13
N ASN A 14 0.31 24.86 2.28
CA ASN A 14 1.48 25.70 2.50
C ASN A 14 2.72 24.82 2.65
N LYS A 15 3.46 24.59 1.56
CA LYS A 15 4.67 23.75 1.52
C LYS A 15 5.72 24.08 2.59
N ARG A 16 5.72 25.30 3.16
CA ARG A 16 6.62 25.67 4.26
C ARG A 16 6.18 25.16 5.65
N ARG A 17 5.09 24.39 5.72
CA ARG A 17 4.49 23.88 6.96
C ARG A 17 4.26 22.38 6.91
N GLU A 18 4.95 21.64 6.04
CA GLU A 18 4.83 20.18 5.99
C GLU A 18 5.21 19.54 7.33
N ASP A 19 6.23 20.04 8.04
CA ASP A 19 6.55 19.61 9.41
C ASP A 19 5.33 19.64 10.35
N ALA A 20 4.51 20.69 10.26
CA ALA A 20 3.30 20.82 11.07
C ALA A 20 2.22 19.83 10.62
N ALA A 21 2.08 19.62 9.30
CA ALA A 21 1.18 18.62 8.75
C ALA A 21 1.57 17.20 9.20
N GLU A 22 2.87 16.89 9.23
CA GLU A 22 3.37 15.61 9.74
C GLU A 22 2.99 15.39 11.21
N GLN A 23 3.13 16.40 12.07
CA GLN A 23 2.72 16.28 13.47
C GLN A 23 1.21 16.01 13.61
N VAL A 24 0.41 16.68 12.77
CA VAL A 24 -1.03 16.44 12.72
C VAL A 24 -1.34 15.01 12.26
N LEU A 25 -0.66 14.52 11.22
CA LEU A 25 -0.80 13.13 10.74
C LEU A 25 -0.39 12.11 11.82
N LEU A 26 0.71 12.34 12.52
CA LEU A 26 1.14 11.50 13.64
C LEU A 26 0.11 11.43 14.77
N PHE A 27 -0.53 12.55 15.10
CA PHE A 27 -1.64 12.55 16.06
C PHE A 27 -2.83 11.75 15.54
N HIS A 28 -3.20 11.91 14.26
CA HIS A 28 -4.28 11.15 13.64
C HIS A 28 -3.97 9.64 13.64
N ILE A 29 -2.73 9.22 13.38
CA ILE A 29 -2.32 7.82 13.46
C ILE A 29 -2.51 7.29 14.89
N LYS A 30 -2.05 8.05 15.91
CA LYS A 30 -2.26 7.68 17.32
C LYS A 30 -3.75 7.55 17.65
N LEU A 31 -4.59 8.43 17.12
CA LEU A 31 -6.04 8.37 17.29
C LEU A 31 -6.64 7.13 16.61
N ALA A 32 -6.23 6.82 15.37
CA ALA A 32 -6.67 5.62 14.65
C ALA A 32 -6.28 4.32 15.36
N LYS A 33 -5.07 4.25 15.93
CA LYS A 33 -4.59 3.07 16.68
C LYS A 33 -5.33 2.88 18.01
N ASN A 34 -5.65 3.96 18.71
CA ASN A 34 -6.20 3.90 20.06
C ASN A 34 -7.73 3.95 20.09
N GLU A 35 -8.33 4.91 19.41
CA GLU A 35 -9.76 5.22 19.44
C GLU A 35 -10.38 5.34 18.03
N PRO A 36 -10.28 4.29 17.17
CA PRO A 36 -10.73 4.35 15.78
C PRO A 36 -12.23 4.70 15.62
N ARG A 37 -13.06 4.37 16.61
CA ARG A 37 -14.50 4.66 16.59
C ARG A 37 -14.81 6.15 16.59
N PHE A 38 -13.89 6.99 17.06
CA PHE A 38 -14.02 8.45 17.02
C PHE A 38 -14.22 8.95 15.58
N LEU A 39 -13.59 8.29 14.61
CA LEU A 39 -13.61 8.68 13.21
C LEU A 39 -14.84 8.15 12.44
N ARG A 40 -15.68 7.31 13.07
CA ARG A 40 -16.75 6.56 12.39
C ARG A 40 -17.71 7.42 11.59
N ARG A 41 -18.05 8.63 12.05
CA ARG A 41 -18.99 9.54 11.37
C ARG A 41 -18.39 10.25 10.16
N GLN A 42 -17.07 10.39 10.13
CA GLN A 42 -16.32 11.15 9.12
C GLN A 42 -15.35 10.26 8.34
N LEU A 43 -15.52 8.94 8.45
CA LEU A 43 -14.56 7.96 7.96
C LEU A 43 -14.31 8.10 6.46
N VAL A 44 -15.37 8.31 5.68
CA VAL A 44 -15.29 8.49 4.22
C VAL A 44 -14.42 9.69 3.87
N ASP A 45 -14.75 10.86 4.43
CA ASP A 45 -14.00 12.10 4.16
C ASP A 45 -12.54 11.98 4.60
N VAL A 46 -12.30 11.43 5.80
CA VAL A 46 -10.95 11.34 6.37
C VAL A 46 -10.09 10.37 5.56
N VAL A 47 -10.60 9.18 5.26
CA VAL A 47 -9.83 8.18 4.49
C VAL A 47 -9.64 8.65 3.04
N GLY A 48 -10.64 9.28 2.43
CA GLY A 48 -10.51 9.89 1.09
C GLY A 48 -9.38 10.93 1.06
N THR A 49 -9.38 11.85 2.03
CA THR A 49 -8.30 12.86 2.14
C THR A 49 -6.92 12.21 2.31
N MET A 50 -6.82 11.10 3.04
CA MET A 50 -5.54 10.40 3.23
C MET A 50 -5.05 9.72 1.96
N PHE A 51 -5.96 9.22 1.11
CA PHE A 51 -5.57 8.74 -0.22
C PHE A 51 -5.13 9.89 -1.12
N ASP A 52 -5.84 11.02 -1.13
CA ASP A 52 -5.43 12.21 -1.90
C ASP A 52 -4.02 12.66 -1.50
N ILE A 53 -3.71 12.70 -0.19
CA ILE A 53 -2.38 13.03 0.33
C ILE A 53 -1.35 11.98 -0.09
N ALA A 54 -1.67 10.69 0.00
CA ALA A 54 -0.75 9.61 -0.34
C ALA A 54 -0.35 9.61 -1.83
N GLU A 55 -1.23 10.06 -2.72
CA GLU A 55 -1.01 10.10 -4.17
C GLU A 55 -0.42 11.43 -4.67
N ASP A 56 -0.45 12.50 -3.87
CA ASP A 56 0.08 13.81 -4.25
C ASP A 56 1.62 13.82 -4.26
N LYS A 57 2.18 13.56 -5.44
CA LYS A 57 3.63 13.58 -5.70
C LYS A 57 4.30 14.95 -5.47
N SER A 58 3.52 16.01 -5.25
CA SER A 58 4.04 17.34 -4.94
C SER A 58 4.39 17.55 -3.46
N LEU A 59 3.95 16.63 -2.60
CA LEU A 59 4.27 16.53 -1.17
C LEU A 59 5.52 15.68 -0.92
N GLU A 60 6.14 15.88 0.24
CA GLU A 60 7.27 15.08 0.70
C GLU A 60 6.89 13.61 0.90
N GLU A 61 7.83 12.71 0.64
CA GLU A 61 7.61 11.27 0.76
C GLU A 61 7.14 10.88 2.17
N ARG A 62 7.72 11.51 3.20
CA ARG A 62 7.35 11.29 4.59
C ARG A 62 5.88 11.63 4.85
N THR A 63 5.40 12.76 4.37
CA THR A 63 3.99 13.16 4.46
C THR A 63 3.07 12.11 3.84
N ARG A 64 3.40 11.65 2.62
CA ARG A 64 2.62 10.61 1.92
C ARG A 64 2.61 9.29 2.68
N HIS A 65 3.76 8.86 3.20
CA HIS A 65 3.87 7.64 4.02
C HIS A 65 3.04 7.74 5.30
N LEU A 66 3.01 8.89 5.97
CA LEU A 66 2.18 9.08 7.17
C LEU A 66 0.68 8.97 6.86
N ALA A 67 0.23 9.44 5.70
CA ALA A 67 -1.15 9.26 5.27
C ALA A 67 -1.51 7.77 5.05
N ILE A 68 -0.59 7.00 4.44
CA ILE A 68 -0.74 5.55 4.28
C ILE A 68 -0.74 4.84 5.64
N GLU A 69 0.17 5.19 6.55
CA GLU A 69 0.24 4.64 7.91
C GLU A 69 -1.05 4.89 8.70
N PHE A 70 -1.68 6.05 8.51
CA PHE A 70 -2.99 6.33 9.11
C PHE A 70 -4.06 5.35 8.61
N VAL A 71 -4.12 5.11 7.30
CA VAL A 71 -5.07 4.17 6.71
C VAL A 71 -4.81 2.75 7.22
N LEU A 72 -3.55 2.31 7.24
CA LEU A 72 -3.16 1.00 7.78
C LEU A 72 -3.51 0.86 9.25
N ALA A 73 -3.28 1.88 10.07
CA ALA A 73 -3.63 1.88 11.48
C ALA A 73 -5.13 1.62 11.69
N LEU A 74 -6.01 2.16 10.84
CA LEU A 74 -7.45 1.88 10.91
C LEU A 74 -7.79 0.44 10.53
N VAL A 75 -7.10 -0.12 9.55
CA VAL A 75 -7.27 -1.52 9.12
C VAL A 75 -6.80 -2.48 10.21
N GLU A 76 -5.64 -2.21 10.82
CA GLU A 76 -5.06 -3.00 11.90
C GLU A 76 -5.89 -2.93 13.19
N ALA A 77 -6.51 -1.78 13.48
CA ALA A 77 -7.39 -1.60 14.64
C ALA A 77 -8.78 -2.26 14.49
N ARG A 78 -8.94 -3.23 13.58
CA ARG A 78 -10.20 -3.95 13.32
C ARG A 78 -10.86 -4.54 14.57
N GLU A 79 -10.07 -4.98 15.55
CA GLU A 79 -10.58 -5.56 16.80
C GLU A 79 -11.31 -4.51 17.65
N LYS A 80 -10.83 -3.27 17.62
CA LYS A 80 -11.43 -2.14 18.31
C LYS A 80 -12.64 -1.59 17.54
N ALA A 81 -12.63 -1.63 16.21
CA ALA A 81 -13.69 -1.11 15.35
C ALA A 81 -14.12 -2.09 14.23
N PRO A 82 -14.75 -3.24 14.59
CA PRO A 82 -15.10 -4.26 13.62
C PRO A 82 -16.10 -3.76 12.58
N GLY A 83 -15.82 -4.07 11.32
CA GLY A 83 -16.66 -3.71 10.17
C GLY A 83 -16.66 -2.23 9.81
N MET A 84 -15.84 -1.39 10.47
CA MET A 84 -15.78 0.04 10.18
C MET A 84 -15.24 0.30 8.77
N MET A 85 -14.09 -0.29 8.41
CA MET A 85 -13.47 -0.13 7.10
C MET A 85 -14.28 -0.77 5.96
N LYS A 86 -15.12 -1.78 6.27
CA LYS A 86 -16.01 -2.42 5.28
C LYS A 86 -17.10 -1.48 4.75
N LYS A 87 -17.37 -0.36 5.44
CA LYS A 87 -18.35 0.64 5.01
C LYS A 87 -17.83 1.57 3.92
N LEU A 88 -16.53 1.55 3.67
CA LEU A 88 -15.90 2.34 2.64
C LEU A 88 -15.93 1.54 1.33
N PRO A 89 -16.78 1.92 0.35
CA PRO A 89 -16.81 1.24 -0.93
C PRO A 89 -15.45 1.38 -1.61
N LEU A 90 -15.03 0.34 -2.33
CA LEU A 90 -13.76 0.29 -3.08
C LEU A 90 -12.48 0.47 -2.24
N PHE A 91 -12.58 0.60 -0.92
CA PHE A 91 -11.43 0.84 -0.04
C PHE A 91 -10.29 -0.14 -0.28
N THR A 92 -10.60 -1.43 -0.35
CA THR A 92 -9.60 -2.47 -0.56
C THR A 92 -8.87 -2.27 -1.88
N THR A 93 -9.62 -2.01 -2.96
CA THR A 93 -9.08 -1.78 -4.31
C THR A 93 -8.19 -0.54 -4.32
N THR A 94 -8.66 0.60 -3.80
CA THR A 94 -7.90 1.86 -3.77
C THR A 94 -6.64 1.73 -2.93
N CYS A 95 -6.75 1.17 -1.72
CA CYS A 95 -5.60 0.99 -0.84
C CYS A 95 -4.54 0.08 -1.49
N PHE A 96 -4.97 -1.03 -2.10
CA PHE A 96 -4.05 -1.92 -2.80
C PHE A 96 -3.34 -1.23 -3.97
N ALA A 97 -4.06 -0.46 -4.79
CA ALA A 97 -3.48 0.30 -5.90
C ALA A 97 -2.45 1.34 -5.43
N VAL A 98 -2.74 2.10 -4.36
CA VAL A 98 -1.80 3.05 -3.76
C VAL A 98 -0.52 2.33 -3.32
N LEU A 99 -0.65 1.18 -2.65
CA LEU A 99 0.50 0.41 -2.19
C LEU A 99 1.29 -0.23 -3.34
N LEU A 100 0.63 -0.72 -4.40
CA LEU A 100 1.28 -1.20 -5.62
C LEU A 100 2.08 -0.09 -6.30
N ASN A 101 1.57 1.15 -6.32
CA ASN A 101 2.27 2.28 -6.91
C ASN A 101 3.61 2.59 -6.20
N LEU A 102 3.72 2.31 -4.90
CA LEU A 102 5.00 2.45 -4.18
C LEU A 102 6.04 1.42 -4.66
N LEU A 103 5.61 0.20 -5.02
CA LEU A 103 6.48 -0.84 -5.56
C LEU A 103 7.01 -0.52 -6.96
N LEU A 104 6.43 0.45 -7.66
CA LEU A 104 6.93 0.91 -8.95
C LEU A 104 8.18 1.78 -8.80
N ASP A 105 8.48 2.28 -7.60
CA ASP A 105 9.66 3.11 -7.36
C ASP A 105 10.92 2.26 -7.16
N ILE A 106 11.27 1.51 -8.20
CA ILE A 106 12.47 0.69 -8.25
C ILE A 106 13.26 1.08 -9.49
N LYS A 107 14.58 1.11 -9.41
CA LYS A 107 15.46 1.49 -10.52
C LYS A 107 16.10 0.25 -11.11
N ASP A 108 16.17 0.21 -12.44
CA ASP A 108 17.02 -0.77 -13.10
C ASP A 108 18.49 -0.32 -12.97
N LYS A 109 19.24 -1.05 -12.15
CA LYS A 109 20.66 -0.82 -11.92
C LYS A 109 21.44 -2.01 -12.49
N PRO A 110 22.40 -1.79 -13.40
CA PRO A 110 23.17 -2.88 -14.00
C PRO A 110 23.89 -3.78 -12.99
N SER A 111 24.29 -3.25 -11.82
CA SER A 111 24.91 -4.04 -10.75
C SER A 111 24.00 -5.14 -10.20
N TRP A 112 22.68 -5.00 -10.33
CA TRP A 112 21.74 -6.06 -9.98
C TRP A 112 21.84 -7.26 -10.94
N HIS A 113 22.30 -7.04 -12.18
CA HIS A 113 22.40 -8.10 -13.18
C HIS A 113 23.64 -8.96 -12.96
N SER A 114 24.65 -8.42 -12.26
CA SER A 114 25.80 -9.18 -11.79
C SER A 114 25.40 -9.98 -10.55
N LEU A 115 25.21 -11.29 -10.72
CA LEU A 115 24.86 -12.29 -9.69
C LEU A 115 25.91 -12.45 -8.55
N GLU A 116 26.85 -11.52 -8.41
CA GLU A 116 27.95 -11.63 -7.46
C GLU A 116 27.50 -11.44 -6.01
N ILE A 117 26.36 -10.76 -5.77
CA ILE A 117 25.87 -10.44 -4.42
C ILE A 117 24.38 -10.77 -4.29
N TRP A 118 24.08 -11.87 -3.60
CA TRP A 118 22.72 -12.40 -3.36
C TRP A 118 21.77 -11.45 -2.60
N TYR A 119 22.30 -10.37 -2.02
CA TYR A 119 21.53 -9.39 -1.23
C TYR A 119 21.65 -7.95 -1.74
N ASP A 120 22.18 -7.74 -2.96
CA ASP A 120 22.35 -6.39 -3.50
C ASP A 120 21.02 -5.62 -3.50
N GLN A 121 20.88 -4.55 -2.73
CA GLN A 121 19.68 -3.71 -2.79
C GLN A 121 19.80 -2.64 -3.88
N ALA A 122 20.70 -2.82 -4.86
CA ALA A 122 20.86 -1.90 -5.97
C ALA A 122 19.50 -1.55 -6.58
N GLY A 123 19.24 -0.27 -6.74
CA GLY A 123 18.02 0.26 -7.35
C GLY A 123 16.76 0.14 -6.49
N VAL A 124 16.83 -0.50 -5.32
CA VAL A 124 15.74 -0.48 -4.33
C VAL A 124 15.72 0.88 -3.63
N THR A 125 14.55 1.49 -3.55
CA THR A 125 14.34 2.79 -2.88
C THR A 125 13.65 2.60 -1.53
N ASP A 126 13.69 3.63 -0.67
CA ASP A 126 12.98 3.63 0.61
C ASP A 126 11.46 3.50 0.40
N ASN A 127 10.93 4.18 -0.63
CA ASN A 127 9.53 4.12 -1.00
C ASN A 127 9.08 2.69 -1.39
N TYR A 128 9.90 1.98 -2.15
CA TYR A 128 9.67 0.57 -2.49
C TYR A 128 9.66 -0.32 -1.24
N ILE A 129 10.64 -0.16 -0.35
CA ILE A 129 10.76 -0.95 0.88
C ILE A 129 9.52 -0.71 1.75
N TYR A 130 9.14 0.55 1.92
CA TYR A 130 7.96 0.95 2.69
C TYR A 130 6.67 0.36 2.09
N GLY A 131 6.49 0.45 0.77
CA GLY A 131 5.33 -0.14 0.09
C GLY A 131 5.21 -1.65 0.29
N ARG A 132 6.33 -2.37 0.21
CA ARG A 132 6.36 -3.83 0.43
C ARG A 132 5.94 -4.19 1.86
N GLU A 133 6.47 -3.49 2.86
CA GLU A 133 6.09 -3.70 4.27
C GLU A 133 4.59 -3.41 4.50
N CYS A 134 4.10 -2.31 3.92
CA CYS A 134 2.70 -1.92 4.00
C CYS A 134 1.76 -2.96 3.40
N LEU A 135 2.10 -3.54 2.23
CA LEU A 135 1.32 -4.62 1.61
C LEU A 135 1.22 -5.86 2.50
N GLY A 136 2.34 -6.27 3.10
CA GLY A 136 2.36 -7.41 4.03
C GLY A 136 1.44 -7.17 5.24
N ARG A 137 1.53 -5.97 5.84
CA ARG A 137 0.64 -5.56 6.96
C ARG A 137 -0.82 -5.51 6.54
N PHE A 138 -1.12 -4.92 5.40
CA PHE A 138 -2.47 -4.81 4.84
C PHE A 138 -3.11 -6.19 4.61
N SER A 139 -2.40 -7.10 3.95
CA SER A 139 -2.85 -8.48 3.70
C SER A 139 -3.16 -9.23 5.01
N LYS A 140 -2.25 -9.16 5.98
CA LYS A 140 -2.42 -9.76 7.31
C LYS A 140 -3.65 -9.18 8.04
N ALA A 141 -3.84 -7.87 7.97
CA ALA A 141 -4.88 -7.18 8.72
C ALA A 141 -6.30 -7.36 8.13
N LEU A 142 -6.49 -7.45 6.82
CA LEU A 142 -7.82 -7.68 6.22
C LEU A 142 -8.22 -9.16 6.17
N GLY A 143 -7.24 -10.07 6.12
CA GLY A 143 -7.45 -11.52 6.03
C GLY A 143 -7.90 -12.00 4.64
N GLY A 144 -7.19 -13.02 4.12
CA GLY A 144 -7.25 -13.43 2.71
C GLY A 144 -8.60 -13.73 2.07
N LYS A 145 -9.64 -14.09 2.85
CA LYS A 145 -10.95 -14.43 2.27
C LYS A 145 -11.61 -13.23 1.57
N THR A 146 -11.33 -12.02 2.04
CA THR A 146 -11.97 -10.80 1.53
C THR A 146 -11.16 -10.16 0.40
N ILE A 147 -9.84 -10.35 0.40
CA ILE A 147 -8.89 -9.57 -0.38
C ILE A 147 -8.39 -10.33 -1.61
N ALA A 148 -8.13 -11.63 -1.48
CA ALA A 148 -7.48 -12.41 -2.54
C ALA A 148 -8.16 -12.29 -3.92
N PRO A 149 -9.51 -12.34 -4.08
CA PRO A 149 -10.11 -12.18 -5.40
C PRO A 149 -9.86 -10.80 -6.03
N ILE A 150 -9.95 -9.73 -5.21
CA ILE A 150 -9.82 -8.33 -5.65
C ILE A 150 -8.36 -8.03 -6.00
N GLU A 151 -7.43 -8.59 -5.24
CA GLU A 151 -6.00 -8.41 -5.47
C GLU A 151 -5.56 -9.21 -6.70
N LEU A 152 -5.96 -10.49 -6.84
CA LEU A 152 -5.59 -11.32 -7.98
C LEU A 152 -6.05 -10.74 -9.32
N GLU A 153 -7.27 -10.18 -9.38
CA GLU A 153 -7.78 -9.51 -10.58
C GLU A 153 -6.91 -8.30 -10.98
N GLN A 154 -6.49 -7.48 -10.02
CA GLN A 154 -5.59 -6.34 -10.29
C GLN A 154 -4.19 -6.80 -10.68
N LEU A 155 -3.70 -7.89 -10.09
CA LEU A 155 -2.38 -8.44 -10.41
C LEU A 155 -2.32 -8.99 -11.84
N ASP A 156 -3.38 -9.67 -12.31
CA ASP A 156 -3.48 -10.13 -13.70
C ASP A 156 -3.31 -8.95 -14.68
N ALA A 157 -3.94 -7.82 -14.39
CA ALA A 157 -3.80 -6.61 -15.20
C ALA A 157 -2.37 -6.04 -15.18
N TYR A 158 -1.63 -6.19 -14.08
CA TYR A 158 -0.23 -5.73 -13.99
C TYR A 158 0.77 -6.68 -14.65
N LEU A 159 0.44 -7.97 -14.82
CA LEU A 159 1.36 -8.97 -15.39
C LEU A 159 1.45 -8.91 -16.93
N VAL A 160 0.43 -8.37 -17.60
CA VAL A 160 0.34 -8.37 -19.07
C VAL A 160 0.85 -7.08 -19.73
N VAL A 161 1.34 -6.12 -18.94
CA VAL A 161 1.79 -4.81 -19.43
C VAL A 161 3.29 -4.81 -19.80
N PRO A 162 3.73 -3.96 -20.75
CA PRO A 162 5.12 -3.91 -21.19
C PRO A 162 6.10 -3.37 -20.13
N GLU A 163 5.63 -2.58 -19.15
CA GLU A 163 6.46 -2.03 -18.08
C GLU A 163 6.88 -3.12 -17.09
N TRP A 164 8.18 -3.40 -17.00
CA TRP A 164 8.71 -4.46 -16.14
C TRP A 164 8.49 -4.15 -14.65
N GLU A 165 8.47 -2.86 -14.27
CA GLU A 165 8.23 -2.41 -12.90
C GLU A 165 6.86 -2.87 -12.40
N LYS A 166 5.84 -2.81 -13.27
CA LYS A 166 4.48 -3.26 -12.95
C LYS A 166 4.42 -4.78 -12.82
N ARG A 167 5.04 -5.53 -13.74
CA ARG A 167 5.11 -6.99 -13.64
C ARG A 167 5.88 -7.45 -12.41
N HIS A 168 7.00 -6.79 -12.09
CA HIS A 168 7.76 -7.00 -10.86
C HIS A 168 6.91 -6.71 -9.62
N ALA A 169 6.26 -5.53 -9.56
CA ALA A 169 5.39 -5.16 -8.45
C ALA A 169 4.27 -6.18 -8.24
N ALA A 170 3.71 -6.75 -9.32
CA ALA A 170 2.69 -7.78 -9.22
C ALA A 170 3.20 -9.05 -8.52
N LEU A 171 4.38 -9.54 -8.91
CA LEU A 171 4.99 -10.72 -8.28
C LEU A 171 5.34 -10.48 -6.81
N ILE A 172 5.86 -9.28 -6.49
CA ILE A 172 6.15 -8.91 -5.10
C ILE A 172 4.87 -8.82 -4.28
N ALA A 173 3.83 -8.16 -4.78
CA ALA A 173 2.54 -8.10 -4.09
C ALA A 173 1.93 -9.49 -3.89
N LEU A 174 1.99 -10.36 -4.91
CA LEU A 174 1.55 -11.75 -4.81
C LEU A 174 2.25 -12.50 -3.66
N SER A 175 3.57 -12.30 -3.51
CA SER A 175 4.33 -12.87 -2.39
C SER A 175 3.86 -12.36 -1.03
N GLN A 176 3.61 -11.05 -0.90
CA GLN A 176 3.14 -10.44 0.36
C GLN A 176 1.71 -10.89 0.72
N ILE A 177 0.86 -11.05 -0.29
CA ILE A 177 -0.49 -11.59 -0.11
C ILE A 177 -0.43 -13.03 0.37
N ALA A 178 0.42 -13.85 -0.26
CA ALA A 178 0.60 -15.25 0.12
C ALA A 178 1.05 -15.42 1.57
N GLU A 179 1.89 -14.52 2.09
CA GLU A 179 2.27 -14.53 3.50
C GLU A 179 1.08 -14.25 4.44
N GLY A 180 0.27 -13.24 4.15
CA GLY A 180 -0.89 -12.88 4.99
C GLY A 180 -2.11 -13.80 4.81
N SER A 181 -2.15 -14.58 3.72
CA SER A 181 -3.37 -15.25 3.24
C SER A 181 -3.15 -16.67 2.72
N SER A 182 -2.08 -17.35 3.15
CA SER A 182 -1.64 -18.67 2.64
C SER A 182 -2.76 -19.71 2.50
N LYS A 183 -3.62 -19.87 3.51
CA LYS A 183 -4.75 -20.82 3.48
C LYS A 183 -5.77 -20.53 2.38
N VAL A 184 -5.96 -19.27 2.02
CA VAL A 184 -6.88 -18.86 0.96
C VAL A 184 -6.20 -18.97 -0.39
N MET A 185 -4.91 -18.64 -0.48
CA MET A 185 -4.11 -18.76 -1.70
C MET A 185 -4.02 -20.20 -2.22
N MET A 186 -4.06 -21.22 -1.35
CA MET A 186 -4.16 -22.61 -1.80
C MET A 186 -5.35 -22.89 -2.72
N LYS A 187 -6.45 -22.12 -2.62
CA LYS A 187 -7.61 -22.26 -3.50
C LYS A 187 -7.38 -21.69 -4.90
N TYR A 188 -6.42 -20.80 -5.04
CA TYR A 188 -6.06 -20.12 -6.28
C TYR A 188 -4.72 -20.64 -6.83
N LEU A 189 -4.23 -21.77 -6.32
CA LEU A 189 -2.89 -22.26 -6.63
C LEU A 189 -2.64 -22.42 -8.13
N GLU A 190 -3.63 -22.90 -8.88
CA GLU A 190 -3.53 -23.03 -10.34
C GLU A 190 -3.34 -21.66 -11.03
N GLN A 191 -4.16 -20.66 -10.66
CA GLN A 191 -4.02 -19.29 -11.17
C GLN A 191 -2.68 -18.68 -10.77
N ILE A 192 -2.26 -18.88 -9.52
CA ILE A 192 -0.97 -18.39 -9.00
C ILE A 192 0.19 -19.02 -9.77
N VAL A 193 0.16 -20.33 -9.99
CA VAL A 193 1.18 -21.04 -10.79
C VAL A 193 1.21 -20.47 -12.21
N TYR A 194 0.06 -20.27 -12.83
CA TYR A 194 0.00 -19.64 -14.16
C TYR A 194 0.59 -18.22 -14.16
N MET A 195 0.27 -17.41 -13.14
CA MET A 195 0.79 -16.05 -12.98
C MET A 195 2.31 -15.99 -12.80
N VAL A 196 2.94 -17.01 -12.21
CA VAL A 196 4.41 -17.00 -11.95
C VAL A 196 5.21 -17.84 -12.94
N ALA A 197 4.56 -18.74 -13.70
CA ALA A 197 5.22 -19.69 -14.60
C ALA A 197 5.52 -19.10 -15.99
N PHE A 198 5.81 -17.80 -16.10
CA PHE A 198 6.18 -17.15 -17.35
C PHE A 198 7.66 -16.76 -17.38
N GLN A 199 8.24 -16.76 -18.57
CA GLN A 199 9.61 -16.28 -18.77
C GLN A 199 9.55 -14.78 -19.06
N ASP A 200 9.94 -13.96 -18.08
CA ASP A 200 10.08 -12.53 -18.32
C ASP A 200 11.42 -12.19 -18.98
N PRO A 201 11.45 -11.27 -19.98
CA PRO A 201 12.72 -10.79 -20.54
C PRO A 201 13.56 -10.00 -19.53
N HIS A 202 12.95 -9.38 -18.52
CA HIS A 202 13.60 -8.49 -17.58
C HIS A 202 14.17 -9.24 -16.37
N PRO A 203 15.47 -9.07 -16.03
CA PRO A 203 16.13 -9.83 -14.96
C PRO A 203 15.57 -9.59 -13.55
N ARG A 204 14.87 -8.49 -13.31
CA ARG A 204 14.19 -8.24 -12.01
C ARG A 204 12.83 -8.93 -11.87
N VAL A 205 12.24 -9.37 -12.97
CA VAL A 205 10.92 -10.02 -12.98
C VAL A 205 11.09 -11.54 -12.97
N ARG A 206 12.17 -12.05 -13.57
CA ARG A 206 12.59 -13.46 -13.46
C ARG A 206 12.93 -13.85 -12.01
#